data_AF-A0A537LV82-F1
#
_entry.id   AF-A0A537LV82-F1
#
_cell.length_a   1.000
_cell.length_b   1.000
_cell.length_c   1.000
_cell.angle_alpha   90.00
_cell.angle_beta   90.00
_cell.angle_gamma   90.00
#
_symmetry.space_group_name_H-M   'P 1'
#
loop_
_entity.id
_entity.type
_entity.pdbx_description
1 polymer ?
#
loop_
_entity_poly.entity_id
_entity_poly.type
_entity_poly.pdbx_seq_one_letter_code
_entity_poly.pdbx_strand_id
1 'polypeptide(L)'
;LINSNDPAKYPDDSFSSMQRRAQEKRYPFPYLFDETQEVARQYGATRTPEIFLFDERRVLRYHGAPDDNYEDPAAVRQPYLRNAIEALLAGKMPTPAETKPVGCTIKWR
;
A
#
# COMPACT_ATOMS: atom_id res chain seq x y z
N LEU A 1 -6.98 1.75 0.07
CA LEU A 1 -5.98 1.63 1.16
C LEU A 1 -6.58 0.78 2.27
N ILE A 2 -5.81 -0.09 2.91
CA ILE A 2 -6.26 -0.92 4.03
C ILE A 2 -5.31 -0.66 5.20
N ASN A 3 -5.87 -0.34 6.36
CA ASN A 3 -5.12 -0.20 7.61
C ASN A 3 -5.36 -1.43 8.49
N SER A 4 -4.28 -2.17 8.76
CA SER A 4 -4.29 -3.36 9.63
C SER A 4 -3.49 -3.13 10.91
N ASN A 5 -3.14 -1.89 11.26
CA ASN A 5 -2.40 -1.57 12.48
C ASN A 5 -3.31 -1.66 13.72
N ASP A 6 -2.76 -2.17 14.82
CA ASP A 6 -3.43 -2.26 16.12
C ASP A 6 -3.57 -0.86 16.76
N PRO A 7 -4.80 -0.32 16.86
CA PRO A 7 -5.03 1.02 17.41
C PRO A 7 -4.80 1.10 18.91
N ALA A 8 -4.75 -0.02 19.64
CA ALA A 8 -4.41 -0.03 21.06
C ALA A 8 -2.93 0.33 21.30
N LYS A 9 -2.06 -0.06 20.37
CA LYS A 9 -0.62 0.25 20.38
C LYS A 9 -0.32 1.58 19.65
N TYR A 10 -1.12 1.91 18.62
CA TYR A 10 -0.94 3.09 17.77
C TYR A 10 -2.27 3.85 17.60
N PRO A 11 -2.66 4.72 18.54
CA PRO A 11 -3.95 5.40 18.54
C PRO A 11 -4.25 6.26 17.30
N ASP A 12 -3.20 6.76 16.63
CA ASP A 12 -3.32 7.52 15.38
C ASP A 12 -3.83 6.69 14.20
N ASP A 13 -3.74 5.35 14.30
CA ASP A 13 -4.28 4.40 13.34
C ASP A 13 -5.69 3.91 13.70
N SER A 14 -6.35 4.54 14.68
CA SER A 14 -7.75 4.26 15.01
C SER A 14 -8.71 4.64 13.87
N PHE A 15 -9.88 3.99 13.84
CA PHE A 15 -10.89 4.23 12.80
C PHE A 15 -11.32 5.71 12.70
N SER A 16 -11.47 6.40 13.83
CA SER A 16 -11.81 7.83 13.85
C SER A 16 -10.68 8.71 13.29
N SER A 17 -9.43 8.42 13.62
CA SER A 17 -8.26 9.09 13.03
C SER A 17 -8.13 8.82 11.53
N MET A 18 -8.44 7.61 11.07
CA MET A 18 -8.49 7.27 9.64
C MET A 18 -9.53 8.08 8.88
N GLN A 19 -10.74 8.25 9.44
CA GLN A 19 -11.80 9.07 8.83
C GLN A 19 -11.35 10.51 8.66
N ARG A 20 -10.74 11.09 9.70
CA ARG A 20 -10.20 12.45 9.67
C ARG A 20 -9.11 12.59 8.61
N ARG A 21 -8.15 11.66 8.59
CA ARG A 21 -7.06 11.63 7.60
C ARG A 21 -7.60 11.54 6.17
N ALA A 22 -8.60 10.69 5.93
CA ALA A 22 -9.21 10.53 4.62
C ALA A 22 -9.87 11.83 4.11
N GLN A 23 -10.54 12.57 5.01
CA GLN A 23 -11.12 13.88 4.71
C GLN A 23 -10.05 14.93 4.43
N GLU A 24 -9.05 15.06 5.31
CA GLU A 24 -7.96 16.03 5.18
C GLU A 24 -7.15 15.83 3.90
N LYS A 25 -6.81 14.57 3.59
CA LYS A 25 -6.07 14.20 2.38
C LYS A 25 -6.95 14.06 1.14
N ARG A 26 -8.28 14.20 1.31
CA ARG A 26 -9.28 14.08 0.24
C ARG A 26 -9.08 12.82 -0.60
N TYR A 27 -8.94 11.67 0.06
CA TYR A 27 -8.67 10.42 -0.66
C TYR A 27 -9.80 10.12 -1.65
N PRO A 28 -9.49 9.96 -2.96
CA PRO A 28 -10.49 9.66 -3.98
C PRO A 28 -10.86 8.17 -4.03
N PHE A 29 -10.47 7.41 -3.01
CA PHE A 29 -10.63 5.96 -2.93
C PHE A 29 -10.99 5.53 -1.51
N PRO A 30 -11.57 4.33 -1.34
CA PRO A 30 -11.85 3.77 -0.02
C PRO A 30 -10.60 3.60 0.85
N TYR A 31 -10.72 4.01 2.12
CA TYR A 31 -9.76 3.70 3.17
C TYR A 31 -10.42 2.77 4.19
N LEU A 32 -10.06 1.48 4.12
CA LEU A 32 -10.69 0.40 4.88
C LEU A 32 -9.88 0.10 6.15
N PHE A 33 -10.58 -0.32 7.21
CA PHE A 33 -9.98 -0.79 8.45
C PHE A 33 -10.12 -2.31 8.55
N ASP A 34 -8.99 -3.00 8.72
CA ASP A 34 -8.89 -4.44 8.86
C ASP A 34 -8.70 -4.79 10.34
N GLU A 35 -9.83 -4.84 11.07
CA GLU A 35 -9.84 -4.97 12.52
C GLU A 35 -9.22 -6.30 13.00
N THR A 36 -9.44 -7.39 12.25
CA THR A 36 -8.96 -8.73 12.61
C THR A 36 -7.52 -9.00 12.16
N GLN A 37 -6.98 -8.14 11.29
CA GLN A 37 -5.69 -8.32 10.60
C GLN A 37 -5.65 -9.54 9.67
N GLU A 38 -6.80 -10.16 9.41
CA GLU A 38 -6.91 -11.36 8.57
C GLU A 38 -6.62 -11.03 7.11
N VAL A 39 -7.04 -9.85 6.63
CA VAL A 39 -6.76 -9.44 5.24
C VAL A 39 -5.26 -9.26 5.04
N ALA A 40 -4.57 -8.59 5.95
CA ALA A 40 -3.11 -8.46 5.88
C ALA A 40 -2.41 -9.84 5.90
N ARG A 41 -2.86 -10.78 6.74
CA ARG A 41 -2.31 -12.14 6.79
C ARG A 41 -2.51 -12.90 5.48
N GLN A 42 -3.71 -12.86 4.91
CA GLN A 42 -4.03 -13.55 3.65
C GLN A 42 -3.25 -12.98 2.46
N TYR A 43 -2.99 -11.67 2.46
CA TYR A 43 -2.16 -11.03 1.44
C TYR A 43 -0.65 -11.23 1.69
N GLY A 44 -0.26 -11.73 2.86
CA GLY A 44 1.15 -11.79 3.26
C GLY A 44 1.78 -10.41 3.47
N ALA A 45 0.98 -9.38 3.70
CA ALA A 45 1.46 -8.02 3.91
C ALA A 45 2.24 -7.94 5.24
N THR A 46 3.34 -7.19 5.23
CA THR A 46 4.25 -7.06 6.38
C THR A 46 4.58 -5.61 6.72
N ARG A 47 4.42 -4.68 5.77
CA ARG A 47 4.83 -3.28 5.92
C ARG A 47 3.78 -2.29 5.45
N THR A 48 3.96 -1.04 5.86
CA THR A 48 3.19 0.12 5.41
C THR A 48 4.14 1.24 4.94
N PRO A 49 4.06 1.69 3.67
CA PRO A 49 3.20 1.17 2.60
C PRO A 49 3.72 -0.14 1.98
N GLU A 50 2.79 -0.98 1.52
CA GLU A 50 3.04 -2.19 0.73
C GLU A 50 1.92 -2.33 -0.32
N ILE A 51 2.30 -2.54 -1.58
CA ILE A 51 1.40 -2.43 -2.73
C ILE A 51 1.17 -3.80 -3.36
N PHE A 52 -0.07 -4.08 -3.73
CA PHE A 52 -0.47 -5.23 -4.53
C PHE A 52 -1.30 -4.73 -5.72
N LEU A 53 -0.74 -4.85 -6.94
CA LEU A 53 -1.39 -4.43 -8.18
C LEU A 53 -1.82 -5.67 -8.96
N PHE A 54 -3.12 -5.75 -9.21
CA PHE A 54 -3.74 -6.84 -9.97
C PHE A 54 -4.21 -6.32 -11.33
N ASP A 55 -4.15 -7.17 -12.35
CA ASP A 55 -4.74 -6.87 -13.66
C ASP A 55 -6.27 -7.09 -13.69
N GLU A 56 -6.86 -6.92 -14.87
CA GLU A 56 -8.29 -7.15 -15.13
C GLU A 56 -8.75 -8.57 -14.80
N ARG A 57 -7.85 -9.56 -14.88
CA ARG A 57 -8.10 -10.96 -14.54
C ARG A 57 -7.85 -11.26 -13.07
N ARG A 58 -7.60 -10.23 -12.25
CA ARG A 58 -7.26 -10.32 -10.82
C ARG A 58 -5.99 -11.12 -10.54
N VAL A 59 -5.07 -11.17 -11.50
CA VAL A 59 -3.77 -11.79 -11.28
C VAL A 59 -2.79 -10.73 -10.81
N LEU A 60 -1.99 -11.06 -9.79
CA LEU A 60 -0.96 -10.17 -9.28
C LEU A 60 0.09 -9.90 -10.38
N ARG A 61 0.38 -8.62 -10.61
CA ARG A 61 1.34 -8.15 -11.63
C ARG A 61 2.45 -7.30 -11.04
N TYR A 62 2.19 -6.65 -9.92
CA TYR A 62 3.21 -5.94 -9.18
C TYR A 62 2.99 -6.06 -7.67
N HIS A 63 4.06 -6.32 -6.92
CA HIS A 63 4.07 -6.32 -5.45
C HIS A 63 5.31 -5.62 -4.91
N GLY A 64 5.16 -4.76 -3.90
CA GLY A 64 6.31 -4.09 -3.29
C GLY A 64 6.07 -2.67 -2.81
N ALA A 65 7.11 -1.83 -2.89
CA ALA A 65 7.06 -0.42 -2.55
C ALA A 65 6.37 0.42 -3.63
N PRO A 66 5.82 1.61 -3.33
CA PRO A 66 5.31 2.52 -4.36
C PRO A 66 6.42 3.14 -5.22
N ASP A 67 7.59 3.38 -4.62
CA ASP A 67 8.77 4.03 -5.20
C ASP A 67 10.05 3.63 -4.43
N ASP A 68 11.20 4.18 -4.82
CA ASP A 68 12.51 3.89 -4.24
C ASP A 68 12.90 4.78 -3.04
N ASN A 69 12.04 5.69 -2.59
CA ASN A 69 12.38 6.61 -1.51
C ASN A 69 11.19 6.93 -0.60
N TYR A 70 11.08 6.17 0.50
CA TYR A 70 10.04 6.36 1.50
C TYR A 70 10.26 7.59 2.42
N GLU A 71 11.48 8.14 2.47
CA GLU A 71 11.84 9.24 3.39
C GLU A 71 11.58 10.61 2.77
N ASP A 72 11.99 10.79 1.51
CA ASP A 72 11.91 12.06 0.79
C ASP A 72 11.25 11.90 -0.58
N PRO A 73 9.99 12.35 -0.73
CA PRO A 73 9.27 12.34 -2.00
C PRO A 73 9.99 13.08 -3.14
N ALA A 74 10.80 14.11 -2.83
CA ALA A 74 11.53 14.87 -3.85
C ALA A 74 12.76 14.13 -4.39
N ALA A 75 13.24 13.13 -3.66
CA ALA A 75 14.39 12.31 -4.03
C ALA A 75 14.01 10.97 -4.68
N VAL A 76 12.73 10.74 -4.97
CA VAL A 76 12.26 9.58 -5.74
C VAL A 76 12.86 9.61 -7.15
N ARG A 77 13.49 8.50 -7.55
CA ARG A 77 14.04 8.31 -8.91
C ARG A 77 13.32 7.21 -9.67
N GLN A 78 12.76 6.23 -8.97
CA GLN A 78 12.06 5.10 -9.57
C GLN A 78 10.64 5.00 -8.99
N PRO A 79 9.63 5.58 -9.65
CA PRO A 79 8.24 5.50 -9.21
C PRO A 79 7.63 4.14 -9.61
N TYR A 80 8.02 3.06 -8.92
CA TYR A 80 7.71 1.68 -9.29
C TYR A 80 6.23 1.40 -9.59
N LEU A 81 5.33 1.82 -8.70
CA LEU A 81 3.89 1.59 -8.88
C LEU A 81 3.35 2.32 -10.12
N ARG A 82 3.78 3.57 -10.34
CA ARG A 82 3.39 4.33 -11.55
C ARG A 82 3.86 3.59 -12.81
N ASN A 83 5.12 3.19 -12.84
CA ASN A 83 5.70 2.47 -13.97
C ASN A 83 4.98 1.13 -14.22
N ALA A 84 4.61 0.40 -13.16
CA ALA A 84 3.87 -0.84 -13.27
C ALA A 84 2.45 -0.64 -13.84
N ILE A 85 1.75 0.41 -13.40
CA ILE A 85 0.42 0.77 -13.94
C ILE A 85 0.55 1.15 -15.43
N GLU A 86 1.51 2.01 -15.79
CA GLU A 86 1.73 2.43 -17.17
C GLU A 86 2.11 1.25 -18.08
N ALA A 87 2.91 0.31 -17.59
CA ALA A 87 3.24 -0.92 -18.32
C ALA A 87 1.98 -1.75 -18.63
N LEU A 88 1.12 -2.00 -17.63
CA LEU A 88 -0.12 -2.76 -17.81
C LEU A 88 -1.08 -2.06 -18.78
N LEU A 89 -1.22 -0.74 -18.67
CA LEU A 89 -2.04 0.05 -19.59
C LEU A 89 -1.52 -0.01 -21.04
N ALA A 90 -0.21 -0.17 -21.23
CA ALA A 90 0.42 -0.37 -22.53
C ALA A 90 0.43 -1.83 -23.01
N GLY A 91 -0.24 -2.75 -22.30
CA GLY A 91 -0.25 -4.19 -22.61
C GLY A 91 1.09 -4.89 -22.36
N LYS A 92 1.95 -4.31 -21.52
CA LYS A 92 3.27 -4.85 -21.15
C LYS A 92 3.26 -5.37 -19.71
N MET A 93 4.22 -6.24 -19.40
CA MET A 93 4.45 -6.69 -18.03
C MET A 93 5.29 -5.66 -17.25
N PRO A 94 4.95 -5.35 -15.98
CA PRO A 94 5.78 -4.51 -15.12
C PRO A 94 7.22 -5.04 -15.02
N THR A 95 8.20 -4.14 -15.06
CA THR A 95 9.61 -4.45 -14.85
C THR A 95 10.24 -3.37 -13.96
N PRO A 96 10.59 -3.67 -12.71
CA PRO A 96 10.40 -4.95 -12.03
C PRO A 96 8.90 -5.25 -11.74
N ALA A 97 8.57 -6.54 -11.63
CA ALA A 97 7.26 -6.99 -11.12
C ALA A 97 7.24 -7.13 -9.59
N GLU A 98 8.39 -7.12 -8.94
CA GLU A 98 8.51 -7.19 -7.48
C GLU A 98 9.59 -6.24 -6.98
N THR A 99 9.30 -5.51 -5.90
CA THR A 99 10.30 -4.75 -5.15
C THR A 99 10.15 -5.02 -3.66
N LYS A 100 11.20 -4.77 -2.88
CA LYS A 100 11.10 -4.89 -1.43
C LYS A 100 10.17 -3.80 -0.89
N PRO A 101 9.11 -4.12 -0.13
CA PRO A 101 8.36 -3.11 0.59
C PRO A 101 9.29 -2.39 1.58
N VAL A 102 9.28 -1.05 1.57
CA VAL A 102 10.08 -0.23 2.47
C VAL A 102 9.14 0.66 3.27
N GLY A 103 9.20 0.53 4.61
CA GLY A 103 8.34 1.25 5.52
C GLY A 103 8.26 0.59 6.90
N CYS A 104 7.38 1.14 7.74
CA CYS A 104 7.09 0.60 9.06
C CYS A 104 6.50 -0.81 8.95
N THR A 105 6.80 -1.69 9.90
CA THR A 105 6.09 -2.96 10.02
C THR A 105 4.62 -2.73 10.40
N ILE A 106 3.74 -3.61 9.92
CA ILE A 106 2.34 -3.68 10.41
C ILE A 106 2.35 -3.89 11.92
N LYS A 107 1.47 -3.18 12.62
CA LYS A 107 1.35 -3.23 14.07
C LYS A 107 0.42 -4.37 14.45
N TRP A 108 0.95 -5.59 14.51
CA TRP A 108 0.18 -6.79 14.81
C TRP A 108 -0.39 -6.77 16.24
N ARG A 109 -1.57 -7.34 16.42
CA ARG A 109 -2.17 -7.63 17.74
C ARG A 109 -1.42 -8.75 18.42
#